data_AF-A0A938KCE1-F1
#
_entry.id   AF-A0A938KCE1-F1
#
_cell.length_a   1.000
_cell.length_b   1.000
_cell.length_c   1.000
_cell.angle_alpha   90.00
_cell.angle_beta   90.00
_cell.angle_gamma   90.00
#
_symmetry.space_group_name_H-M   'P 1'
#
loop_
_entity.id
_entity.type
_entity.pdbx_description
1 polymer ?
#
loop_
_entity_poly.entity_id
_entity_poly.type
_entity_poly.pdbx_seq_one_letter_code
_entity_poly.pdbx_strand_id
1 'polypeptide(L)'
;MKNLLPLLAAVFLSGAFGCETAPSAGGGNAATKVDYGAYPDNYEQIVRSHFGAAECRLGKPFAGYVKAGPLMGGKVLEAGYFVEAWLKAKDQSSPERRLGVLVKNGEVLMQLSAKELDEVERAR
;
A
#
# COMPACT_ATOMS: atom_id res chain seq x y z
N MET A 1 72.94 -4.20 -5.52
CA MET A 1 72.66 -3.21 -6.57
C MET A 1 71.90 -3.90 -7.69
N LYS A 2 70.60 -3.63 -7.82
CA LYS A 2 69.76 -3.89 -9.00
C LYS A 2 68.38 -3.24 -8.77
N ASN A 3 68.21 -2.12 -9.47
CA ASN A 3 67.01 -1.61 -10.13
C ASN A 3 65.82 -1.14 -9.28
N LEU A 4 65.78 0.19 -9.11
CA LEU A 4 64.57 1.02 -9.17
C LEU A 4 63.90 0.87 -10.54
N LEU A 5 62.58 0.65 -10.56
CA LEU A 5 61.63 1.49 -11.29
C LEU A 5 60.19 1.19 -10.81
N PRO A 6 59.35 2.21 -10.58
CA PRO A 6 57.96 2.05 -10.16
C PRO A 6 57.04 1.96 -11.38
N LEU A 7 56.01 1.11 -11.32
CA LEU A 7 54.90 1.18 -12.26
C LEU A 7 53.58 1.27 -11.51
N LEU A 8 53.01 2.48 -11.59
CA LEU A 8 51.60 2.82 -11.48
C LEU A 8 50.71 1.75 -12.16
N ALA A 9 49.68 1.31 -11.47
CA ALA A 9 48.32 1.23 -12.01
C ALA A 9 47.36 0.84 -10.88
N ALA A 10 46.79 1.85 -10.22
CA ALA A 10 45.56 1.69 -9.46
C ALA A 10 44.46 1.30 -10.45
N VAL A 11 44.09 0.03 -10.49
CA VAL A 11 42.88 -0.41 -11.17
C VAL A 11 41.79 -0.50 -10.11
N PHE A 12 40.95 0.55 -10.07
CA PHE A 12 39.62 0.51 -9.50
C PHE A 12 38.80 -0.52 -10.28
N LEU A 13 38.76 -1.78 -9.82
CA LEU A 13 37.68 -2.69 -10.19
C LEU A 13 36.48 -2.39 -9.30
N SER A 14 35.74 -1.35 -9.69
CA SER A 14 34.34 -1.21 -9.31
C SER A 14 33.62 -2.44 -9.81
N GLY A 15 33.41 -3.42 -8.91
CA GLY A 15 32.52 -4.55 -9.12
C GLY A 15 31.09 -4.04 -9.23
N ALA A 16 30.77 -3.46 -10.38
CA ALA A 16 29.40 -3.22 -10.81
C ALA A 16 28.76 -4.60 -10.99
N PHE A 17 27.83 -4.93 -10.09
CA PHE A 17 26.77 -5.90 -10.37
C PHE A 17 25.87 -5.30 -11.45
N GLY A 18 26.37 -5.25 -12.68
CA GLY A 18 25.60 -4.98 -13.89
C GLY A 18 25.13 -6.29 -14.48
N CYS A 19 24.15 -6.94 -13.86
CA CYS A 19 23.31 -7.89 -14.58
C CYS A 19 22.16 -7.09 -15.17
N GLU A 20 22.45 -6.39 -16.27
CA GLU A 20 21.43 -5.82 -17.15
C GLU A 20 20.76 -6.98 -17.91
N THR A 21 19.82 -7.66 -17.27
CA THR A 21 18.81 -8.42 -17.99
C THR A 21 17.87 -7.43 -18.66
N ALA A 22 17.87 -7.47 -20.00
CA ALA A 22 17.05 -6.67 -20.90
C ALA A 22 15.58 -6.56 -20.45
N PRO A 23 14.91 -5.42 -20.71
CA PRO A 23 13.47 -5.33 -20.58
C PRO A 23 12.83 -6.28 -21.61
N SER A 24 12.33 -7.42 -21.13
CA SER A 24 11.53 -8.33 -21.93
C SER A 24 10.24 -7.60 -22.33
N ALA A 25 10.18 -7.19 -23.59
CA ALA A 25 8.97 -6.80 -24.28
C ALA A 25 8.07 -8.05 -24.44
N GLY A 26 7.22 -8.27 -23.45
CA GLY A 26 6.09 -9.20 -23.50
C GLY A 26 4.90 -8.51 -22.87
N GLY A 27 3.99 -7.98 -23.71
CA GLY A 27 2.80 -7.22 -23.33
C GLY A 27 1.73 -8.02 -22.58
N GLY A 28 2.07 -8.51 -21.39
CA GLY A 28 1.12 -8.89 -20.36
C GLY A 28 1.60 -8.24 -19.08
N ASN A 29 0.75 -7.49 -18.39
CA ASN A 29 1.04 -6.93 -17.07
C ASN A 29 1.73 -8.02 -16.25
N ALA A 30 3.05 -7.92 -16.04
CA ALA A 30 3.71 -8.73 -15.04
C ALA A 30 2.90 -8.46 -13.79
N ALA A 31 2.17 -9.47 -13.32
CA ALA A 31 1.22 -9.32 -12.23
C ALA A 31 2.02 -8.78 -11.06
N THR A 32 1.99 -7.46 -10.89
CA THR A 32 2.68 -6.78 -9.81
C THR A 32 2.03 -7.39 -8.58
N LYS A 33 2.76 -8.26 -7.88
CA LYS A 33 2.27 -8.82 -6.62
C LYS A 33 2.05 -7.61 -5.74
N VAL A 34 0.78 -7.20 -5.62
CA VAL A 34 0.39 -6.08 -4.80
C VAL A 34 0.58 -6.56 -3.37
N ASP A 35 1.49 -5.91 -2.65
CA ASP A 35 1.72 -6.20 -1.25
C ASP A 35 0.67 -5.50 -0.39
N TYR A 36 -0.33 -6.28 0.02
CA TYR A 36 -1.39 -5.85 0.94
C TYR A 36 -0.94 -5.88 2.42
N GLY A 37 0.27 -6.38 2.72
CA GLY A 37 0.72 -6.63 4.09
C GLY A 37 0.06 -7.86 4.73
N ALA A 38 0.29 -8.04 6.02
CA ALA A 38 -0.35 -9.10 6.80
C ALA A 38 -1.83 -8.80 7.04
N TYR A 39 -2.66 -9.84 7.09
CA TYR A 39 -4.07 -9.72 7.47
C TYR A 39 -4.16 -9.12 8.88
N PRO A 40 -4.98 -8.07 9.10
CA PRO A 40 -5.05 -7.41 10.39
C PRO A 40 -6.02 -8.14 11.33
N ASP A 41 -5.56 -9.17 12.05
CA ASP A 41 -6.39 -9.93 12.99
C ASP A 41 -7.02 -9.07 14.10
N ASN A 42 -6.38 -7.95 14.45
CA ASN A 42 -6.82 -7.00 15.47
C ASN A 42 -7.42 -5.70 14.87
N TYR A 43 -7.92 -5.74 13.62
CA TYR A 43 -8.43 -4.56 12.93
C TYR A 43 -9.50 -3.80 13.71
N GLU A 44 -10.37 -4.48 14.46
CA GLU A 44 -11.41 -3.81 15.24
C GLU A 44 -10.82 -2.87 16.30
N GLN A 45 -9.76 -3.32 16.98
CA GLN A 45 -9.05 -2.51 17.95
C GLN A 45 -8.33 -1.34 17.28
N ILE A 46 -7.66 -1.58 16.15
CA ILE A 46 -6.94 -0.55 15.39
C ILE A 46 -7.90 0.55 14.96
N VAL A 47 -9.01 0.19 14.32
CA VAL A 47 -9.96 1.16 13.76
C VAL A 47 -10.73 1.90 14.86
N ARG A 48 -11.17 1.21 15.92
CA ARG A 48 -11.82 1.87 17.06
C ARG A 48 -10.86 2.83 17.78
N SER A 49 -9.59 2.46 17.95
CA SER A 49 -8.59 3.34 18.56
C SER A 49 -8.35 4.59 17.72
N HIS A 50 -8.39 4.45 16.39
CA HIS A 50 -8.22 5.57 15.46
C HIS A 50 -9.38 6.59 15.52
N PHE A 51 -10.63 6.13 15.60
CA PHE A 51 -11.80 7.01 15.68
C PHE A 51 -12.20 7.39 17.12
N GLY A 52 -11.54 6.81 18.12
CA GLY A 52 -11.80 7.04 19.52
C GLY A 52 -13.21 6.65 19.93
N ALA A 53 -13.94 7.60 20.52
CA ALA A 53 -15.19 7.31 21.23
C ALA A 53 -16.46 7.44 20.37
N ALA A 54 -16.33 7.39 19.05
CA ALA A 54 -17.49 7.26 18.15
C ALA A 54 -18.09 5.85 18.28
N GLU A 55 -19.42 5.73 18.19
CA GLU A 55 -20.02 4.42 17.97
C GLU A 55 -19.59 3.95 16.58
N CYS A 56 -18.93 2.79 16.54
CA CYS A 56 -18.33 2.26 15.34
C CYS A 56 -18.83 0.83 15.12
N ARG A 57 -19.53 0.63 14.01
CA ARG A 57 -19.80 -0.71 13.46
C ARG A 57 -18.79 -0.96 12.35
N LEU A 58 -18.25 -2.17 12.29
CA LEU A 58 -17.17 -2.53 11.38
C LEU A 58 -17.56 -3.75 10.54
N GLY A 59 -17.19 -3.71 9.26
CA GLY A 59 -17.30 -4.83 8.33
C GLY A 59 -16.06 -5.73 8.42
N LYS A 60 -16.10 -6.86 7.68
CA LYS A 60 -14.92 -7.73 7.57
C LYS A 60 -13.86 -7.07 6.67
N PRO A 61 -12.57 -7.14 7.03
CA PRO A 61 -11.50 -6.65 6.18
C PRO A 61 -11.47 -7.40 4.84
N PHE A 62 -11.23 -6.66 3.75
CA PHE A 62 -10.96 -7.23 2.43
C PHE A 62 -9.72 -6.59 1.80
N ALA A 63 -8.96 -7.36 1.02
CA ALA A 63 -7.77 -6.85 0.35
C ALA A 63 -8.16 -5.92 -0.81
N GLY A 64 -7.50 -4.79 -0.93
CA GLY A 64 -7.72 -3.84 -2.02
C GLY A 64 -6.61 -2.81 -2.14
N TYR A 65 -6.68 -1.98 -3.18
CA TYR A 65 -5.71 -0.93 -3.41
C TYR A 65 -6.36 0.32 -4.04
N VAL A 66 -5.74 1.47 -3.85
CA VAL A 66 -6.08 2.74 -4.52
C VAL A 66 -5.10 2.97 -5.65
N LYS A 67 -5.58 3.46 -6.80
CA LYS A 67 -4.76 3.84 -7.97
C LYS A 67 -4.74 5.35 -8.17
N ALA A 68 -3.61 5.88 -8.61
CA ALA A 68 -3.51 7.19 -9.20
C ALA A 68 -3.91 7.10 -10.68
N GLY A 69 -5.10 7.59 -11.01
CA GLY A 69 -5.60 7.66 -12.39
C GLY A 69 -6.54 6.52 -12.78
N PRO A 70 -6.94 6.46 -14.07
CA PRO A 70 -7.96 5.53 -14.55
C PRO A 70 -7.56 4.06 -14.39
N LEU A 71 -8.57 3.19 -14.27
CA LEU A 71 -8.46 1.77 -13.92
C LEU A 71 -7.47 0.97 -14.80
N MET A 72 -7.33 1.37 -16.07
CA MET A 72 -6.41 0.80 -17.05
C MET A 72 -5.10 1.61 -17.07
N GLY A 73 -4.16 1.26 -16.19
CA GLY A 73 -2.80 1.81 -16.22
C GLY A 73 -2.43 2.80 -15.11
N GLY A 74 -3.36 3.13 -14.20
CA GLY A 74 -3.03 3.88 -12.99
C GLY A 74 -2.04 3.15 -12.09
N LYS A 75 -1.07 3.89 -11.53
CA LYS A 75 -0.09 3.35 -10.56
C LYS A 75 -0.80 3.10 -9.24
N VAL A 76 -0.56 1.94 -8.61
CA VAL A 76 -1.01 1.69 -7.23
C VAL A 76 -0.37 2.75 -6.32
N LEU A 77 -1.22 3.54 -5.67
CA LEU A 77 -0.81 4.51 -4.67
C LEU A 77 -0.61 3.82 -3.33
N GLU A 78 -1.64 3.09 -2.91
CA GLU A 78 -1.59 2.32 -1.68
C GLU A 78 -2.37 1.03 -1.77
N ALA A 79 -1.92 0.04 -1.01
CA ALA A 79 -2.54 -1.29 -0.95
C ALA A 79 -2.52 -1.84 0.46
N GLY A 80 -3.62 -2.47 0.86
CA GLY A 80 -3.77 -3.05 2.19
C GLY A 80 -5.13 -3.71 2.36
N TYR A 81 -5.60 -3.77 3.61
CA TYR A 81 -6.92 -4.31 3.95
C TYR A 81 -7.89 -3.17 4.24
N PHE A 82 -8.92 -3.05 3.43
CA PHE A 82 -10.00 -2.12 3.66
C PHE A 82 -11.00 -2.70 4.65
N VAL A 83 -11.36 -1.90 5.64
CA VAL A 83 -12.42 -2.17 6.61
C VAL A 83 -13.52 -1.14 6.38
N GLU A 84 -14.72 -1.63 6.10
CA GLU A 84 -15.90 -0.78 6.06
C GLU A 84 -16.26 -0.35 7.48
N ALA A 85 -16.36 0.97 7.70
CA ALA A 85 -16.68 1.54 9.00
C ALA A 85 -17.93 2.41 8.90
N TRP A 86 -18.88 2.17 9.80
CA TRP A 86 -20.03 3.03 10.01
C TRP A 86 -19.85 3.77 11.32
N LEU A 87 -19.66 5.08 11.23
CA LEU A 87 -19.39 5.95 12.35
C LEU A 87 -20.63 6.77 12.69
N LYS A 88 -21.07 6.68 13.94
CA LYS A 88 -22.07 7.56 14.51
C LYS A 88 -21.43 8.43 15.57
N ALA A 89 -21.57 9.75 15.40
CA ALA A 89 -21.06 10.71 16.36
C ALA A 89 -21.87 10.63 17.67
N LYS A 90 -21.28 11.11 18.77
CA LYS A 90 -21.92 11.05 20.09
C LYS A 90 -23.17 11.93 20.20
N ASP A 91 -23.24 12.97 19.39
CA ASP A 91 -24.46 13.75 19.22
C ASP A 91 -25.46 12.94 18.38
N GLN A 92 -26.55 12.52 19.01
CA GLN A 92 -27.57 11.66 18.39
C GLN A 92 -28.21 12.25 17.11
N SER A 93 -27.97 13.54 16.84
CA SER A 93 -28.46 14.28 15.68
C SER A 93 -27.65 14.04 14.41
N SER A 94 -26.39 13.60 14.51
CA SER A 94 -25.55 13.38 13.34
C SER A 94 -25.88 12.05 12.66
N PRO A 95 -26.10 12.04 11.33
CA PRO A 95 -26.35 10.80 10.61
C PRO A 95 -25.10 9.91 10.65
N GLU A 96 -25.34 8.58 10.64
CA GLU A 96 -24.27 7.60 10.52
C GLU A 96 -23.51 7.79 9.19
N ARG A 97 -22.18 7.84 9.25
CA ARG A 97 -21.31 8.00 8.08
C ARG A 97 -20.62 6.70 7.76
N ARG A 98 -20.79 6.23 6.51
CA ARG A 98 -20.05 5.10 5.95
C ARG A 98 -18.71 5.58 5.37
N LEU A 99 -17.62 4.91 5.75
CA LEU A 99 -16.26 5.18 5.29
C LEU A 99 -15.52 3.87 5.02
N GLY A 100 -14.52 3.91 4.16
CA GLY A 100 -13.52 2.85 4.02
C GLY A 100 -12.27 3.19 4.81
N VAL A 101 -11.71 2.25 5.56
CA VAL A 101 -10.49 2.46 6.34
C VAL A 101 -9.43 1.50 5.85
N LEU A 102 -8.33 2.04 5.32
CA LEU A 102 -7.20 1.20 4.91
C LEU A 102 -6.34 0.88 6.14
N VAL A 103 -6.26 -0.40 6.47
CA VAL A 103 -5.39 -0.93 7.52
C VAL A 103 -4.25 -1.71 6.88
N LYS A 104 -3.02 -1.41 7.29
CA LYS A 104 -1.82 -2.16 6.89
C LYS A 104 -0.81 -2.15 8.02
N ASN A 105 -0.19 -3.30 8.28
CA ASN A 105 0.87 -3.44 9.28
C ASN A 105 0.52 -2.89 10.67
N GLY A 106 -0.74 -3.03 11.08
CA GLY A 106 -1.22 -2.58 12.40
C GLY A 106 -1.65 -1.11 12.47
N GLU A 107 -1.63 -0.38 11.36
CA GLU A 107 -1.89 1.06 11.32
C GLU A 107 -3.00 1.42 10.32
N VAL A 108 -3.73 2.49 10.63
CA VAL A 108 -4.66 3.13 9.67
C VAL A 108 -3.85 4.07 8.78
N LEU A 109 -3.78 3.76 7.49
CA LEU A 109 -3.02 4.56 6.53
C LEU A 109 -3.85 5.64 5.84
N MET A 110 -5.12 5.35 5.54
CA MET A 110 -6.01 6.29 4.88
C MET A 110 -7.48 6.01 5.16
N GLN A 111 -8.31 7.02 4.89
CA GLN A 111 -9.77 6.93 4.93
C GLN A 111 -10.32 7.28 3.57
N LEU A 112 -11.31 6.51 3.13
CA LEU A 112 -12.06 6.70 1.90
C LEU A 112 -13.48 7.12 2.23
N SER A 113 -14.02 8.05 1.45
CA SER A 113 -15.46 8.28 1.42
C SER A 113 -16.21 7.02 0.96
N ALA A 114 -17.51 6.95 1.22
CA ALA A 114 -18.34 5.85 0.75
C ALA A 114 -18.23 5.63 -0.78
N LYS A 115 -18.14 6.73 -1.55
CA LYS A 115 -18.00 6.67 -3.01
C LYS A 115 -16.65 6.06 -3.43
N GLU A 116 -15.55 6.49 -2.81
CA GLU A 116 -14.22 5.95 -3.11
C GLU A 116 -14.11 4.49 -2.68
N LEU A 117 -14.73 4.12 -1.56
CA LEU A 117 -14.82 2.72 -1.13
C LEU A 117 -15.57 1.87 -2.17
N ASP A 118 -16.71 2.34 -2.69
CA ASP A 118 -17.45 1.64 -3.74
C ASP A 118 -16.61 1.45 -5.02
N GLU A 119 -15.78 2.44 -5.37
CA GLU A 119 -14.86 2.33 -6.51
C GLU A 119 -13.79 1.25 -6.29
N VAL A 120 -13.24 1.15 -5.08
CA VAL A 120 -12.30 0.09 -4.70
C VAL A 120 -12.98 -1.28 -4.70
N GLU A 121 -14.20 -1.39 -4.16
CA GLU A 121 -14.96 -2.64 -4.15
C GLU A 121 -15.33 -3.14 -5.55
N ARG A 122 -15.55 -2.23 -6.52
CA ARG A 122 -15.80 -2.58 -7.92
C ARG A 122 -14.54 -2.99 -8.69
N ALA A 123 -13.37 -2.60 -8.20
CA ALA A 123 -12.08 -2.87 -8.85
C ALA A 123 -11.43 -4.19 -8.40
N ARG A 124 -12.03 -4.89 -7.41
CA ARG A 124 -11.61 -6.22 -6.95
C ARG A 124 -12.07 -7.32 -7.89
#